data_AF-A0A6P7HFJ0-F1
#
_entry.id   AF-A0A6P7HFJ0-F1
#
_cell.length_a   1.000
_cell.length_b   1.000
_cell.length_c   1.000
_cell.angle_alpha   90.00
_cell.angle_beta   90.00
_cell.angle_gamma   90.00
#
_symmetry.space_group_name_H-M   'P 1'
#
loop_
_entity.id
_entity.type
_entity.pdbx_description
1 polymer ?
#
loop_
_entity_poly.entity_id
_entity_poly.type
_entity_poly.pdbx_seq_one_letter_code
_entity_poly.pdbx_strand_id
1 'polypeptide(L)'
;MSTKIKMVISKSQLGQVTKLYTDVIIQDCNIELTKDQYDSILATADTMERMLISWQFLSIRPAESILDNQKIWWRYSSYALLEQRVKPYTWSRIRRVRQNYKEYMETYKQILLNPNDTELKMDLQKYEDNLSIINVVLARQQARLTVQERSIGEKSFWSMLPSPERILLCEKIGYFDEKEDSFKERI
;
A
#
# COMPACT_ATOMS: atom_id res chain seq x y z
N MET A 1 -21.82 -36.37 -18.28
CA MET A 1 -20.67 -35.70 -17.64
C MET A 1 -21.19 -34.87 -16.48
N SER A 2 -20.74 -35.12 -15.25
CA SER A 2 -21.20 -34.37 -14.06
C SER A 2 -20.08 -33.49 -13.53
N THR A 3 -20.17 -32.18 -13.73
CA THR A 3 -19.33 -31.19 -13.06
C THR A 3 -19.87 -30.92 -11.67
N LYS A 4 -19.02 -31.01 -10.63
CA LYS A 4 -19.39 -30.65 -9.26
C LYS A 4 -18.72 -29.33 -8.92
N ILE A 5 -19.53 -28.29 -8.73
CA ILE A 5 -19.07 -26.97 -8.29
C ILE A 5 -19.50 -26.80 -6.83
N LYS A 6 -18.54 -26.61 -5.93
CA LYS A 6 -18.78 -26.30 -4.52
C LYS A 6 -18.36 -24.85 -4.27
N MET A 7 -19.33 -23.97 -4.09
CA MET A 7 -19.08 -22.57 -3.70
C MET A 7 -19.38 -22.37 -2.21
N VAL A 8 -18.42 -21.79 -1.48
CA VAL A 8 -18.55 -21.38 -0.08
C VAL A 8 -18.40 -19.86 -0.01
N ILE A 9 -19.52 -19.18 0.27
CA ILE A 9 -19.56 -17.73 0.43
C ILE A 9 -19.48 -17.41 1.92
N SER A 10 -18.38 -16.83 2.35
CA SER A 10 -18.24 -16.36 3.73
C SER A 10 -18.71 -14.90 3.83
N LYS A 11 -19.81 -14.65 4.55
CA LYS A 11 -20.34 -13.31 4.78
C LYS A 11 -20.00 -12.85 6.21
N SER A 12 -19.22 -11.78 6.31
CA SER A 12 -18.95 -11.10 7.59
C SER A 12 -20.18 -10.32 8.07
N GLN A 13 -20.47 -10.36 9.37
CA GLN A 13 -21.58 -9.60 9.99
C GLN A 13 -21.35 -8.08 9.98
N LEU A 14 -20.12 -7.62 9.73
CA LEU A 14 -19.72 -6.21 9.73
C LEU A 14 -19.54 -5.61 8.32
N GLY A 15 -20.04 -6.27 7.28
CA GLY A 15 -20.08 -5.72 5.92
C GLY A 15 -18.73 -5.54 5.21
N GLN A 16 -17.60 -5.88 5.84
CA GLN A 16 -16.28 -5.83 5.21
C GLN A 16 -15.77 -7.21 4.81
N VAL A 17 -15.48 -7.30 3.50
CA VAL A 17 -14.88 -8.40 2.72
C VAL A 17 -15.65 -9.73 2.76
N THR A 18 -16.53 -9.92 1.77
CA THR A 18 -17.09 -11.23 1.43
C THR A 18 -16.02 -12.03 0.69
N LYS A 19 -15.42 -13.03 1.35
CA LYS A 19 -14.49 -13.93 0.64
C LYS A 19 -15.32 -15.03 -0.01
N LEU A 20 -15.20 -15.14 -1.34
CA LEU A 20 -15.77 -16.21 -2.15
C LEU A 20 -14.70 -17.30 -2.32
N TYR A 21 -14.97 -18.49 -1.78
CA TYR A 21 -14.16 -19.68 -2.04
C TYR A 21 -14.94 -20.59 -2.98
N THR A 22 -14.40 -20.87 -4.16
CA THR A 22 -15.05 -21.71 -5.17
C THR A 22 -14.13 -22.86 -5.54
N ASP A 23 -14.53 -24.07 -5.14
CA ASP A 23 -13.88 -25.32 -5.53
C ASP A 23 -14.63 -25.91 -6.72
N VAL A 24 -13.96 -26.01 -7.86
CA VAL A 24 -14.52 -26.61 -9.08
C VAL A 24 -13.83 -27.95 -9.32
N ILE A 25 -14.56 -29.05 -9.19
CA ILE A 25 -14.06 -30.38 -9.53
C ILE A 25 -14.62 -30.76 -10.90
N ILE A 26 -13.74 -30.72 -11.90
CA ILE A 26 -14.03 -31.12 -13.29
C ILE A 26 -13.37 -32.48 -13.51
N GLN A 27 -14.16 -33.47 -13.95
CA GLN A 27 -13.65 -34.83 -14.18
C GLN A 27 -12.84 -34.94 -15.47
N ASP A 28 -13.33 -34.37 -16.57
CA ASP A 28 -12.62 -34.25 -17.85
C ASP A 28 -13.00 -32.94 -18.54
N CYS A 29 -12.04 -32.25 -19.16
CA CYS A 29 -12.26 -31.01 -19.91
C CYS A 29 -11.48 -31.05 -21.23
N ASN A 30 -12.20 -31.22 -22.33
CA ASN A 30 -11.65 -31.09 -23.67
C ASN A 30 -12.19 -29.81 -24.30
N ILE A 31 -11.29 -28.89 -24.64
CA ILE A 31 -11.61 -27.65 -25.31
C ILE A 31 -11.10 -27.75 -26.74
N GLU A 32 -12.01 -27.82 -27.69
CA GLU A 32 -11.70 -27.75 -29.12
C GLU A 32 -12.24 -26.43 -29.65
N LEU A 33 -11.36 -25.63 -30.25
CA LEU A 33 -11.70 -24.33 -30.81
C LEU A 33 -11.35 -24.34 -32.28
N THR A 34 -12.30 -23.90 -33.09
CA THR A 34 -12.01 -23.52 -34.48
C THR A 34 -11.21 -22.21 -34.49
N LYS A 35 -10.52 -21.93 -35.60
CA LYS A 35 -9.73 -20.70 -35.76
C LYS A 35 -10.59 -19.44 -35.52
N ASP A 36 -11.79 -19.39 -36.10
CA ASP A 36 -12.68 -18.23 -35.98
C ASP A 36 -13.16 -18.01 -34.54
N GLN A 37 -13.37 -19.10 -33.78
CA GLN A 37 -13.69 -19.02 -32.35
C GLN A 37 -12.51 -18.51 -31.53
N TYR A 38 -11.29 -18.94 -31.85
CA TYR A 38 -10.08 -18.44 -31.19
C TYR A 38 -9.91 -16.94 -31.42
N ASP A 39 -10.06 -16.47 -32.67
CA ASP A 39 -9.97 -15.05 -33.00
C ASP A 39 -11.07 -14.24 -32.29
N SER A 40 -12.28 -14.80 -32.18
CA SER A 40 -13.40 -14.19 -31.45
C SER A 40 -13.12 -14.06 -29.95
N ILE A 41 -12.49 -15.07 -29.34
CA ILE A 41 -12.10 -15.04 -27.92
C ILE A 41 -11.06 -13.95 -27.68
N LEU A 42 -10.05 -13.85 -28.55
CA LEU A 42 -9.04 -12.78 -28.46
C LEU A 42 -9.67 -11.39 -28.60
N ALA A 43 -10.53 -11.18 -29.59
CA ALA A 43 -11.25 -9.92 -29.76
C ALA A 43 -12.09 -9.58 -28.52
N THR A 44 -12.73 -10.59 -27.91
CA THR A 44 -13.51 -10.41 -26.68
C THR A 44 -12.61 -10.01 -25.51
N ALA A 45 -11.47 -10.68 -25.33
CA ALA A 45 -10.47 -10.31 -24.32
C ALA A 45 -10.00 -8.86 -24.48
N ASP A 46 -9.64 -8.43 -25.69
CA ASP A 46 -9.23 -7.05 -25.98
C ASP A 46 -10.34 -6.04 -25.65
N THR A 47 -11.60 -6.36 -25.96
CA THR A 47 -12.73 -5.48 -25.60
C THR A 47 -12.91 -5.39 -24.09
N MET A 48 -12.72 -6.48 -23.35
CA MET A 48 -12.77 -6.47 -21.88
C MET A 48 -11.66 -5.59 -21.29
N GLU A 49 -10.43 -5.66 -21.81
CA GLU A 49 -9.35 -4.77 -21.39
C GLU A 49 -9.68 -3.30 -21.63
N ARG A 50 -10.25 -2.98 -22.80
CA ARG A 50 -10.72 -1.61 -23.10
C ARG A 50 -11.86 -1.18 -22.17
N MET A 51 -12.77 -2.09 -21.82
CA MET A 51 -13.84 -1.82 -20.86
C MET A 51 -13.27 -1.50 -19.47
N LEU A 52 -12.27 -2.25 -19.00
CA LEU A 52 -11.61 -2.00 -17.72
C LEU A 52 -10.99 -0.60 -17.66
N ILE A 53 -10.32 -0.16 -18.73
CA ILE A 53 -9.79 1.21 -18.83
C ILE A 53 -10.94 2.24 -18.79
N SER A 54 -12.01 1.99 -19.55
CA SER A 54 -13.16 2.90 -19.60
C SER A 54 -13.92 2.99 -18.27
N TRP A 55 -13.86 1.94 -17.44
CA TRP A 55 -14.57 1.87 -16.16
C TRP A 55 -14.17 3.03 -15.24
N GLN A 56 -12.88 3.35 -15.19
CA GLN A 56 -12.35 4.44 -14.35
C GLN A 56 -12.94 5.82 -14.70
N PHE A 57 -13.47 5.97 -15.91
CA PHE A 57 -13.98 7.22 -16.45
C PHE A 57 -15.50 7.20 -16.72
N LEU A 58 -16.23 6.26 -16.12
CA LEU A 58 -17.69 6.14 -16.32
C LEU A 58 -18.47 7.41 -15.93
N SER A 59 -18.01 8.14 -14.92
CA SER A 59 -18.69 9.36 -14.43
C SER A 59 -18.74 10.49 -15.47
N ILE A 60 -17.80 10.50 -16.41
CA ILE A 60 -17.68 11.53 -17.46
C ILE A 60 -18.10 10.99 -18.83
N ARG A 61 -18.60 9.74 -18.90
CA ARG A 61 -18.93 9.08 -20.16
C ARG A 61 -20.16 9.75 -20.81
N PRO A 62 -20.11 10.09 -22.10
CA PRO A 62 -21.26 10.62 -22.83
C PRO A 62 -22.43 9.64 -22.88
N ALA A 63 -23.67 10.13 -22.82
CA ALA A 63 -24.89 9.32 -22.97
C ALA A 63 -25.29 9.09 -24.44
N GLU A 64 -24.83 9.95 -25.35
CA GLU A 64 -25.12 9.89 -26.78
C GLU A 64 -24.34 8.77 -27.48
N SER A 65 -24.89 8.21 -28.55
CA SER A 65 -24.18 7.21 -29.34
C SER A 65 -22.97 7.82 -30.06
N ILE A 66 -22.00 6.98 -30.46
CA ILE A 66 -20.79 7.43 -31.17
C ILE A 66 -21.14 8.05 -32.52
N LEU A 67 -22.17 7.53 -33.18
CA LEU A 67 -22.59 7.97 -34.52
C LEU A 67 -23.31 9.32 -34.46
N ASP A 68 -24.08 9.58 -33.40
CA ASP A 68 -24.82 10.83 -33.23
C ASP A 68 -23.87 12.02 -32.99
N ASN A 69 -22.82 11.82 -32.17
CA ASN A 69 -21.93 12.92 -31.79
C ASN A 69 -20.49 12.50 -31.54
N GLN A 70 -19.77 12.28 -32.63
CA GLN A 70 -18.36 11.89 -32.62
C GLN A 70 -17.46 12.89 -31.85
N LYS A 71 -17.78 14.18 -31.88
CA LYS A 71 -16.96 15.23 -31.24
C LYS A 71 -16.92 15.08 -29.73
N ILE A 72 -18.06 14.75 -29.10
CA ILE A 72 -18.12 14.55 -27.65
C ILE A 72 -17.29 13.33 -27.24
N TRP A 73 -17.31 12.25 -28.03
CA TRP A 73 -16.49 11.07 -27.79
C TRP A 73 -14.99 11.36 -27.87
N TRP A 74 -14.55 12.15 -28.86
CA TRP A 74 -13.14 12.60 -28.92
C TRP A 74 -12.75 13.47 -27.71
N ARG A 75 -13.65 14.33 -27.24
CA ARG A 75 -13.41 15.12 -26.02
C ARG A 75 -13.30 14.24 -24.77
N TYR A 76 -14.16 13.24 -24.66
CA TYR A 76 -14.08 12.24 -23.58
C TYR A 76 -12.75 11.47 -23.64
N SER A 77 -12.37 10.93 -24.80
CA SER A 77 -11.14 10.17 -24.98
C SER A 77 -9.89 11.00 -24.66
N SER A 78 -9.84 12.24 -25.13
CA SER A 78 -8.73 13.16 -24.82
C SER A 78 -8.67 13.51 -23.35
N TYR A 79 -9.81 13.77 -22.69
CA TYR A 79 -9.85 14.01 -21.26
C TYR A 79 -9.35 12.80 -20.47
N ALA A 80 -9.84 11.60 -20.77
CA ALA A 80 -9.44 10.37 -20.09
C ALA A 80 -7.93 10.12 -20.22
N LEU A 81 -7.37 10.32 -21.41
CA LEU A 81 -5.93 10.19 -21.65
C LEU A 81 -5.12 11.22 -20.83
N LEU A 82 -5.56 12.48 -20.80
CA LEU A 82 -4.90 13.53 -20.02
C LEU A 82 -4.96 13.24 -18.50
N GLU A 83 -6.11 12.78 -18.00
CA GLU A 83 -6.28 12.40 -16.60
C GLU A 83 -5.41 11.20 -16.21
N GLN A 84 -5.25 10.22 -17.11
CA GLN A 84 -4.45 9.04 -16.83
C GLN A 84 -2.93 9.32 -16.92
N ARG A 85 -2.50 10.05 -17.96
CA ARG A 85 -1.08 10.16 -18.34
C ARG A 85 -0.41 11.47 -17.94
N VAL A 86 -1.16 12.56 -17.76
CA VAL A 86 -0.57 13.91 -17.60
C VAL A 86 -0.89 14.50 -16.22
N LYS A 87 -2.15 14.54 -15.82
CA LYS A 87 -2.55 15.17 -14.54
C LYS A 87 -1.88 14.58 -13.29
N PRO A 88 -1.62 13.26 -13.18
CA PRO A 88 -0.92 12.68 -12.03
C PRO A 88 0.51 13.23 -11.88
N TYR A 89 1.13 13.58 -13.00
CA TYR A 89 2.52 14.04 -13.07
C TYR A 89 2.65 15.57 -13.15
N THR A 90 1.56 16.30 -12.93
CA THR A 90 1.63 17.76 -12.82
C THR A 90 2.33 18.15 -11.52
N TRP A 91 3.23 19.13 -11.57
CA TRP A 91 4.05 19.53 -10.42
C TRP A 91 3.22 19.91 -9.17
N SER A 92 2.08 20.56 -9.35
CA SER A 92 1.18 20.91 -8.25
C SER A 92 0.68 19.68 -7.49
N ARG A 93 0.29 18.62 -8.22
CA ARG A 93 -0.17 17.35 -7.64
C ARG A 93 0.98 16.58 -6.99
N ILE A 94 2.15 16.53 -7.65
CA ILE A 94 3.36 15.93 -7.08
C ILE A 94 3.73 16.61 -5.77
N ARG A 95 3.74 17.94 -5.74
CA ARG A 95 4.04 18.74 -4.54
C ARG A 95 3.05 18.43 -3.41
N ARG A 96 1.74 18.38 -3.72
CA ARG A 96 0.71 18.04 -2.74
C ARG A 96 0.88 16.63 -2.17
N VAL A 97 1.13 15.63 -3.03
CA VAL A 97 1.37 14.25 -2.58
C VAL A 97 2.60 14.16 -1.71
N ARG A 98 3.69 14.86 -2.06
CA ARG A 98 4.91 14.91 -1.22
C ARG A 98 4.68 15.59 0.12
N GLN A 99 3.89 16.66 0.16
CA GLN A 99 3.53 17.34 1.40
C GLN A 99 2.75 16.39 2.32
N ASN A 100 1.69 15.77 1.79
CA ASN A 100 0.88 14.79 2.55
C ASN A 100 1.73 13.60 3.03
N TYR A 101 2.66 13.10 2.20
CA TYR A 101 3.58 12.03 2.59
C TYR A 101 4.47 12.43 3.77
N LYS A 102 5.00 13.66 3.75
CA LYS A 102 5.86 14.18 4.83
C LYS A 102 5.07 14.36 6.13
N GLU A 103 3.88 14.94 6.05
CA GLU A 103 2.98 15.12 7.20
C GLU A 103 2.57 13.78 7.80
N TYR A 104 2.11 12.84 6.96
CA TYR A 104 1.79 11.47 7.37
C TYR A 104 2.97 10.77 8.05
N MET A 105 4.17 10.87 7.48
CA MET A 105 5.37 10.27 8.06
C MET A 105 5.67 10.83 9.45
N GLU A 106 5.53 12.14 9.65
CA GLU A 106 5.78 12.77 10.94
C GLU A 106 4.72 12.41 11.98
N THR A 107 3.43 12.46 11.62
CA THR A 107 2.34 12.01 12.48
C THR A 107 2.51 10.54 12.88
N TYR A 108 2.91 9.68 11.94
CA TYR A 108 3.14 8.26 12.24
C TYR A 108 4.34 8.03 13.16
N LYS A 109 5.41 8.85 13.08
CA LYS A 109 6.51 8.79 14.08
C LYS A 109 6.00 9.13 15.48
N GLN A 110 5.13 10.14 15.61
CA GLN A 110 4.56 10.49 16.91
C GLN A 110 3.70 9.35 17.48
N ILE A 111 2.93 8.67 16.63
CA ILE A 111 2.17 7.46 17.03
C ILE A 111 3.09 6.32 17.49
N LEU A 112 4.26 6.14 16.83
CA LEU A 112 5.23 5.13 17.26
C LEU A 112 5.80 5.41 18.67
N LEU A 113 5.90 6.69 19.05
CA LEU A 113 6.34 7.09 20.39
C LEU A 113 5.20 7.06 21.41
N ASN A 114 3.99 7.43 21.00
CA ASN A 114 2.79 7.55 21.84
C ASN A 114 1.60 6.75 21.27
N PRO A 115 1.51 5.43 21.53
CA PRO A 115 0.53 4.54 20.88
C PRO A 115 -0.94 4.76 21.30
N ASN A 116 -1.16 5.43 22.43
CA ASN A 116 -2.47 5.59 23.06
C ASN A 116 -3.21 6.87 22.64
N ASP A 117 -2.61 7.73 21.82
CA ASP A 117 -3.24 8.96 21.38
C ASP A 117 -4.29 8.68 20.28
N THR A 118 -5.54 9.02 20.56
CA THR A 118 -6.67 8.83 19.64
C THR A 118 -6.78 9.94 18.59
N GLU A 119 -6.31 11.15 18.89
CA GLU A 119 -6.36 12.28 17.96
C GLU A 119 -5.39 12.05 16.79
N LEU A 120 -4.18 11.57 17.10
CA LEU A 120 -3.18 11.24 16.08
C LEU A 120 -3.65 10.15 15.11
N LYS A 121 -4.46 9.18 15.59
CA LYS A 121 -5.03 8.13 14.73
C LYS A 121 -6.07 8.67 13.75
N MET A 122 -6.89 9.64 14.19
CA MET A 122 -7.85 10.29 13.31
C MET A 122 -7.15 11.13 12.24
N ASP A 123 -6.09 11.86 12.60
CA ASP A 123 -5.32 12.63 11.63
C ASP A 123 -4.58 11.73 10.64
N LEU A 124 -4.04 10.60 11.10
CA LEU A 124 -3.44 9.59 10.24
C LEU A 124 -4.41 9.13 9.15
N GLN A 125 -5.66 8.83 9.51
CA GLN A 125 -6.69 8.38 8.58
C GLN A 125 -6.99 9.43 7.49
N LYS A 126 -7.05 10.72 7.85
CA LYS A 126 -7.25 11.81 6.87
C LYS A 126 -6.14 11.84 5.82
N TYR A 127 -4.90 11.55 6.22
CA TYR A 127 -3.77 11.48 5.29
C TYR A 127 -3.80 10.19 4.45
N GLU A 128 -4.24 9.06 5.00
CA GLU A 128 -4.40 7.78 4.29
C GLU A 128 -5.41 7.88 3.15
N ASP A 129 -6.52 8.62 3.34
CA ASP A 129 -7.51 8.86 2.29
C ASP A 129 -6.92 9.59 1.06
N ASN A 130 -5.83 10.33 1.25
CA ASN A 130 -5.17 11.11 0.20
C ASN A 130 -3.91 10.45 -0.37
N LEU A 131 -3.46 9.31 0.18
CA LEU A 131 -2.24 8.61 -0.21
C LEU A 131 -2.57 7.24 -0.81
N SER A 132 -1.76 6.77 -1.75
CA SER A 132 -1.89 5.40 -2.23
C SER A 132 -1.41 4.41 -1.17
N ILE A 133 -1.96 3.19 -1.20
CA ILE A 133 -1.55 2.09 -0.30
C ILE A 133 -0.03 1.87 -0.29
N ILE A 134 0.61 1.98 -1.46
CA ILE A 134 2.06 1.83 -1.61
C ILE A 134 2.79 2.94 -0.85
N ASN A 135 2.35 4.20 -1.02
CA ASN A 135 2.96 5.34 -0.32
C ASN A 135 2.77 5.24 1.20
N VAL A 136 1.61 4.78 1.65
CA VAL A 136 1.32 4.53 3.07
C VAL A 136 2.29 3.48 3.64
N VAL A 137 2.47 2.36 2.96
CA VAL A 137 3.39 1.29 3.39
C VAL A 137 4.82 1.79 3.44
N LEU A 138 5.28 2.48 2.38
CA LEU A 138 6.63 3.05 2.32
C LEU A 138 6.87 4.06 3.45
N ALA A 139 5.93 4.98 3.68
CA ALA A 139 6.05 5.97 4.74
C ALA A 139 6.15 5.33 6.13
N ARG A 140 5.35 4.29 6.40
CA ARG A 140 5.41 3.56 7.68
C ARG A 140 6.75 2.86 7.86
N GLN A 141 7.27 2.23 6.81
CA GLN A 141 8.60 1.61 6.86
C GLN A 141 9.69 2.65 7.11
N GLN A 142 9.66 3.76 6.38
CA GLN A 142 10.66 4.80 6.51
C GLN A 142 10.62 5.48 7.89
N ALA A 143 9.43 5.75 8.43
CA ALA A 143 9.28 6.28 9.77
C ALA A 143 9.87 5.34 10.84
N ARG A 144 9.65 4.02 10.73
CA ARG A 144 10.25 3.03 11.63
C ARG A 144 11.78 3.06 11.57
N LEU A 145 12.36 3.11 10.38
CA LEU A 145 13.81 3.20 10.19
C LEU A 145 14.37 4.48 10.83
N THR A 146 13.73 5.63 10.62
CA THR A 146 14.17 6.91 11.21
C THR A 146 14.08 6.90 12.74
N VAL A 147 13.04 6.30 13.33
CA VAL A 147 12.93 6.17 14.80
C VAL A 147 14.00 5.22 15.33
N GLN A 148 14.27 4.13 14.62
CA GLN A 148 15.33 3.18 14.99
C GLN A 148 16.71 3.84 14.94
N GLU A 149 17.03 4.59 13.88
CA GLU A 149 18.28 5.37 13.77
C GLU A 149 18.46 6.35 14.92
N ARG A 150 17.41 7.09 15.31
CA ARG A 150 17.45 7.97 16.49
C ARG A 150 17.74 7.20 17.77
N SER A 151 17.07 6.06 17.97
CA SER A 151 17.33 5.21 19.15
C SER A 151 18.74 4.62 19.16
N ILE A 152 19.37 4.42 17.99
CA ILE A 152 20.75 3.98 17.85
C ILE A 152 21.70 5.16 18.16
N GLY A 153 21.39 6.38 17.70
CA GLY A 153 22.20 7.57 17.99
C GLY A 153 22.15 8.01 19.46
N GLU A 154 21.05 7.77 20.17
CA GLU A 154 20.89 8.05 21.61
C GLU A 154 21.52 6.96 22.49
N LYS A 155 21.73 5.76 21.97
CA LYS A 155 22.47 4.70 22.64
C LYS A 155 23.95 5.04 22.59
N SER A 156 24.55 5.26 23.77
CA SER A 156 26.00 5.39 23.92
C SER A 156 26.70 4.25 23.19
N PHE A 157 27.76 4.54 22.44
CA PHE A 157 28.59 3.54 21.73
C PHE A 157 28.85 2.29 22.60
N TRP A 158 29.08 2.51 23.89
CA TRP A 158 29.32 1.48 24.90
C TRP A 158 28.16 0.49 25.09
N SER A 159 26.92 0.92 24.85
CA SER A 159 25.72 0.07 24.97
C SER A 159 25.46 -0.83 23.75
N MET A 160 26.21 -0.64 22.65
CA MET A 160 26.12 -1.49 21.44
C MET A 160 27.08 -2.68 21.44
N LEU A 161 28.12 -2.65 22.28
CA LEU A 161 29.09 -3.74 22.35
C LEU A 161 28.51 -4.94 23.12
N PRO A 162 28.67 -6.18 22.62
CA PRO A 162 28.37 -7.39 23.38
C PRO A 162 29.07 -7.33 24.75
N SER A 163 28.36 -7.71 25.81
CA SER A 163 28.84 -7.55 27.19
C SER A 163 30.25 -8.08 27.48
N PRO A 164 30.77 -9.17 26.87
CA PRO A 164 32.13 -9.63 27.15
C PRO A 164 33.21 -8.69 26.61
N GLU A 165 33.01 -8.15 25.41
CA GLU A 165 33.99 -7.27 24.74
C GLU A 165 33.97 -5.85 25.30
N ARG A 166 32.78 -5.38 25.70
CA ARG A 166 32.61 -4.08 26.38
C ARG A 166 33.44 -4.01 27.67
N ILE A 167 33.35 -5.03 28.52
CA ILE A 167 34.03 -5.07 29.84
C ILE A 167 35.54 -5.02 29.64
N LEU A 168 36.07 -5.87 28.77
CA LEU A 168 37.50 -5.97 28.46
C LEU A 168 38.07 -4.67 27.89
N LEU A 169 37.30 -3.99 27.04
CA LEU A 169 37.73 -2.75 26.40
C LEU A 169 37.66 -1.58 27.38
N CYS A 170 36.57 -1.46 28.17
CA CYS A 170 36.42 -0.47 29.24
C CYS A 170 37.55 -0.56 30.28
N GLU A 171 37.92 -1.78 30.70
CA GLU A 171 39.05 -2.04 31.60
C GLU A 171 40.38 -1.56 30.99
N LYS A 172 40.58 -1.78 29.69
CA LYS A 172 41.81 -1.43 28.99
C LYS A 172 41.96 0.07 28.69
N ILE A 173 40.85 0.81 28.61
CA ILE A 173 40.84 2.27 28.35
C ILE A 173 40.57 3.10 29.61
N GLY A 174 40.34 2.46 30.77
CA GLY A 174 40.10 3.12 32.05
C GLY A 174 38.77 3.87 32.16
N TYR A 175 37.75 3.48 31.40
CA TYR A 175 36.41 4.09 31.46
C TYR A 175 35.50 3.25 32.38
N PHE A 176 35.03 3.85 33.48
CA PHE A 176 34.12 3.22 34.45
C PHE A 176 32.78 3.99 34.45
N ASP A 177 31.67 3.31 34.15
CA ASP A 177 30.32 3.91 34.25
C ASP A 177 29.90 3.93 35.72
N GLU A 178 29.88 5.11 36.35
CA GLU A 178 29.54 5.32 37.78
C GLU A 178 28.17 4.77 38.21
N LYS A 179 27.29 4.41 37.26
CA LYS A 179 25.94 3.91 37.54
C LYS A 179 25.91 2.45 38.02
N GLU A 180 26.89 1.62 37.66
CA GLU A 180 26.89 0.19 38.03
C GLU A 180 27.49 -0.09 39.42
N ASP A 181 28.33 0.79 39.95
CA ASP A 181 28.93 0.58 41.28
C ASP A 181 27.93 0.74 42.42
N SER A 182 26.88 1.54 42.23
CA SER A 182 25.78 1.69 43.20
C SER A 182 24.99 0.38 43.45
N PHE A 183 25.10 -0.60 42.54
CA PHE A 183 24.45 -1.91 42.68
C PHE A 183 25.37 -2.97 43.31
N LYS A 184 26.70 -2.78 43.25
CA LYS A 184 27.68 -3.68 43.88
C LYS A 184 27.94 -3.37 45.35
N GLU A 185 27.73 -2.13 45.81
CA GLU A 185 27.87 -1.77 47.24
C GLU A 185 26.66 -2.17 48.12
N ARG A 186 25.64 -2.83 47.55
CA ARG A 186 24.40 -3.20 48.26
C ARG A 186 24.15 -4.70 48.44
N ILE A 187 25.17 -5.54 48.24
CA ILE A 187 25.18 -6.98 48.57
C ILE A 187 26.38 -7.24 49.49
#